data_AF-A0A7J8MQZ0-F1
#
_entry.id   AF-A0A7J8MQZ0-F1
#
_cell.length_a   1.000
_cell.length_b   1.000
_cell.length_c   1.000
_cell.angle_alpha   90.00
_cell.angle_beta   90.00
_cell.angle_gamma   90.00
#
_symmetry.space_group_name_H-M   'P 1'
#
loop_
_entity.id
_entity.type
_entity.pdbx_description
1 polymer ?
#
loop_
_entity_poly.entity_id
_entity_poly.type
_entity_poly.pdbx_seq_one_letter_code
_entity_poly.pdbx_strand_id
1 'polypeptide(L)'
;MRESYLLFTLLLVLLPSTLHFQAHAAPAGPLVKHLSSLLKWTRSTTKAPQSDGNVLQFENGYLVETVVEGNEIGVVPYKIRVSEDGELFAVDEVNSNIVKITPPLSQYSRGRLVAGSFQGYTGHVDGKPSDARFNHPKGVTMDDKGNVYVADTMNLAIRKIGDA
;
A
#
# COMPACT_ATOMS: atom_id res chain seq x y z
N MET A 1 3.62 12.05 79.93
CA MET A 1 4.87 11.92 80.71
C MET A 1 5.94 11.34 79.79
N ARG A 2 7.05 12.07 79.61
CA ARG A 2 8.43 11.64 79.23
C ARG A 2 8.62 11.14 77.77
N GLU A 3 9.19 11.94 76.88
CA GLU A 3 10.65 12.06 76.55
C GLU A 3 11.27 10.68 76.17
N SER A 4 11.92 10.45 75.03
CA SER A 4 13.28 10.93 74.72
C SER A 4 13.74 10.52 73.31
N TYR A 5 14.64 11.33 72.74
CA TYR A 5 15.32 11.25 71.44
C TYR A 5 16.38 10.14 71.34
N LEU A 6 16.64 9.63 70.13
CA LEU A 6 17.94 9.07 69.74
C LEU A 6 18.15 9.24 68.22
N LEU A 7 19.08 10.14 67.87
CA LEU A 7 19.65 10.32 66.55
C LEU A 7 20.54 9.14 66.18
N PHE A 8 20.44 8.65 64.94
CA PHE A 8 21.52 7.90 64.30
C PHE A 8 21.75 8.46 62.89
N THR A 9 22.82 9.22 62.77
CA THR A 9 23.37 9.71 61.49
C THR A 9 24.17 8.59 60.84
N LEU A 10 23.73 8.12 59.66
CA LEU A 10 24.51 7.21 58.83
C LEU A 10 25.08 7.99 57.64
N LEU A 11 26.37 8.30 57.70
CA LEU A 11 27.16 8.91 56.63
C LEU A 11 27.57 7.80 55.64
N LEU A 12 26.97 7.77 54.45
CA LEU A 12 27.37 6.87 53.37
C LEU A 12 28.34 7.61 52.42
N VAL A 13 29.62 7.26 52.49
CA VAL A 13 30.64 7.66 51.51
C VAL A 13 30.87 6.46 50.58
N LEU A 14 30.55 6.59 49.30
CA LEU A 14 30.90 5.60 48.27
C LEU A 14 31.39 6.30 47.00
N LEU A 15 32.51 5.76 46.51
CA LEU A 15 33.47 6.30 45.55
C LEU A 15 32.91 6.55 44.14
N PRO A 16 33.50 7.48 43.35
CA PRO A 16 33.19 7.60 41.93
C PRO A 16 33.86 6.46 41.14
N SER A 17 33.06 5.53 40.63
CA SER A 17 33.49 4.55 39.63
C SER A 17 33.65 5.25 38.28
N THR A 18 34.89 5.43 37.82
CA THR A 18 35.17 5.89 36.46
C THR A 18 34.88 4.75 35.47
N LEU A 19 33.76 4.85 34.74
CA LEU A 19 33.50 3.98 33.59
C LEU A 19 34.43 4.39 32.44
N HIS A 20 35.45 3.56 32.18
CA HIS A 20 36.23 3.62 30.95
C HIS A 20 35.35 3.12 29.78
N PHE A 21 34.87 4.04 28.94
CA PHE A 21 34.23 3.69 27.68
C PHE A 21 35.32 3.46 26.63
N GLN A 22 35.58 2.19 26.31
CA GLN A 22 36.50 1.81 25.23
C GLN A 22 35.73 1.82 23.90
N ALA A 23 35.94 2.87 23.10
CA ALA A 23 35.39 2.96 21.75
C ALA A 23 36.06 1.90 20.84
N HIS A 24 35.32 0.86 20.46
CA HIS A 24 35.70 -0.02 19.37
C HIS A 24 35.08 0.49 18.06
N ALA A 25 35.93 0.95 17.15
CA ALA A 25 35.55 1.24 15.77
C ALA A 25 35.29 -0.08 15.03
N ALA A 26 34.10 -0.24 14.47
CA ALA A 26 33.80 -1.29 13.49
C ALA A 26 34.14 -0.80 12.07
N PRO A 27 34.67 -1.65 11.17
CA PRO A 27 35.08 -1.22 9.84
C PRO A 27 33.89 -0.92 8.94
N ALA A 28 34.03 0.14 8.14
CA ALA A 28 33.08 0.55 7.12
C ALA A 28 33.03 -0.47 5.97
N GLY A 29 31.87 -1.06 5.73
CA GLY A 29 31.56 -1.80 4.50
C GLY A 29 30.91 -0.88 3.45
N PRO A 30 31.18 -1.06 2.14
CA PRO A 30 30.67 -0.16 1.11
C PRO A 30 29.23 -0.52 0.72
N LEU A 31 28.25 0.33 1.04
CA LEU A 31 26.92 0.27 0.42
C LEU A 31 26.78 1.42 -0.58
N VAL A 32 27.29 1.18 -1.79
CA VAL A 32 26.98 1.99 -2.97
C VAL A 32 25.67 1.48 -3.56
N LYS A 33 24.71 2.39 -3.80
CA LYS A 33 23.70 2.43 -4.89
C LYS A 33 22.55 3.36 -4.46
N HIS A 34 22.08 4.35 -5.20
CA HIS A 34 22.53 5.04 -6.40
C HIS A 34 21.61 6.29 -6.48
N LEU A 35 22.06 7.45 -6.02
CA LEU A 35 21.37 8.73 -6.28
C LEU A 35 21.86 9.24 -7.64
N SER A 36 21.09 8.99 -8.70
CA SER A 36 21.30 9.58 -10.04
C SER A 36 19.97 9.51 -10.78
N SER A 37 19.44 10.54 -11.44
CA SER A 37 20.09 11.68 -12.05
C SER A 37 19.03 12.73 -12.40
N LEU A 38 18.95 13.81 -11.62
CA LEU A 38 18.51 15.10 -12.15
C LEU A 38 19.76 15.75 -12.76
N LEU A 39 19.99 15.61 -14.07
CA LEU A 39 20.63 16.64 -14.90
C LEU A 39 20.77 16.23 -16.37
N LYS A 40 20.50 17.21 -17.24
CA LYS A 40 20.95 17.41 -18.64
C LYS A 40 20.03 16.87 -19.74
N TRP A 41 19.07 17.71 -20.14
CA TRP A 41 18.68 17.75 -21.54
C TRP A 41 19.29 18.99 -22.21
N THR A 42 20.43 18.80 -22.87
CA THR A 42 20.90 19.71 -23.92
C THR A 42 20.52 19.10 -25.27
N ARG A 43 19.85 19.92 -26.07
CA ARG A 43 19.26 19.64 -27.38
C ARG A 43 20.30 19.14 -28.41
N SER A 44 20.01 18.07 -29.15
CA SER A 44 20.46 17.93 -30.53
C SER A 44 19.49 17.10 -31.37
N THR A 45 19.32 17.55 -32.61
CA THR A 45 18.38 17.10 -33.62
C THR A 45 18.93 15.93 -34.43
N THR A 46 18.16 14.88 -34.62
CA THR A 46 18.41 13.89 -35.69
C THR A 46 17.12 13.60 -36.48
N LYS A 47 17.17 14.04 -37.74
CA LYS A 47 16.47 13.57 -38.95
C LYS A 47 15.34 12.54 -38.72
N ALA A 48 14.10 12.95 -39.01
CA ALA A 48 12.93 12.07 -38.99
C ALA A 48 13.07 10.95 -40.04
N PRO A 49 12.89 9.67 -39.67
CA PRO A 49 12.62 8.63 -40.65
C PRO A 49 11.21 8.87 -41.21
N GLN A 50 11.10 8.88 -42.53
CA GLN A 50 9.82 8.93 -43.23
C GLN A 50 9.08 7.61 -42.93
N SER A 51 8.18 7.66 -41.95
CA SER A 51 7.37 6.53 -41.51
C SER A 51 6.20 6.38 -42.48
N ASP A 52 6.35 5.42 -43.39
CA ASP A 52 5.25 4.82 -44.12
C ASP A 52 4.38 4.02 -43.12
N GLY A 53 3.07 4.23 -43.15
CA GLY A 53 2.07 3.41 -42.44
C GLY A 53 1.92 3.62 -40.92
N ASN A 54 0.82 4.26 -40.51
CA ASN A 54 0.07 4.06 -39.26
C ASN A 54 0.85 3.67 -37.97
N VAL A 55 2.04 4.23 -37.74
CA VAL A 55 2.79 3.99 -36.50
C VAL A 55 2.16 4.84 -35.40
N LEU A 56 1.65 4.18 -34.36
CA LEU A 56 1.18 4.86 -33.15
C LEU A 56 2.36 5.65 -32.55
N GLN A 57 2.26 6.98 -32.59
CA GLN A 57 3.17 7.86 -31.86
C GLN A 57 2.62 8.05 -30.46
N PHE A 58 3.43 7.73 -29.46
CA PHE A 58 3.09 8.07 -28.08
C PHE A 58 3.08 9.59 -27.93
N GLU A 59 2.05 10.10 -27.26
CA GLU A 59 2.06 11.49 -26.82
C GLU A 59 3.24 11.70 -25.85
N ASN A 60 4.00 12.77 -26.06
CA ASN A 60 5.09 13.13 -25.15
C ASN A 60 4.50 13.68 -23.84
N GLY A 61 5.08 13.30 -22.68
CA GLY A 61 4.71 13.85 -21.37
C GLY A 61 4.04 12.86 -20.41
N TYR A 62 3.76 11.63 -20.84
CA TYR A 62 3.25 10.57 -19.96
C TYR A 62 4.41 9.74 -19.38
N LEU A 63 4.32 9.47 -18.08
CA LEU A 63 5.19 8.53 -17.37
C LEU A 63 4.37 7.32 -16.94
N VAL A 64 4.89 6.12 -17.18
CA VAL A 64 4.33 4.88 -16.63
C VAL A 64 5.15 4.50 -15.41
N GLU A 65 4.51 4.45 -14.25
CA GLU A 65 5.12 4.04 -12.99
C GLU A 65 4.27 2.99 -12.29
N THR A 66 4.93 2.04 -11.63
CA THR A 66 4.24 1.13 -10.72
C THR A 66 3.99 1.86 -9.40
N VAL A 67 2.74 2.20 -9.13
CA VAL A 67 2.34 2.88 -7.88
C VAL A 67 2.06 1.91 -6.73
N VAL A 68 1.64 0.68 -7.05
CA VAL A 68 1.33 -0.39 -6.09
C VAL A 68 1.69 -1.73 -6.72
N GLU A 69 2.44 -2.56 -6.00
CA GLU A 69 2.76 -3.92 -6.39
C GLU A 69 1.69 -4.89 -5.87
N GLY A 70 0.93 -5.53 -6.76
CA GLY A 70 -0.18 -6.43 -6.38
C GLY A 70 0.28 -7.61 -5.51
N ASN A 71 1.44 -8.19 -5.84
CA ASN A 71 2.02 -9.29 -5.07
C ASN A 71 2.36 -8.89 -3.63
N GLU A 72 2.82 -7.65 -3.40
CA GLU A 72 3.18 -7.16 -2.06
C GLU A 72 1.96 -6.97 -1.16
N ILE A 73 0.78 -6.71 -1.75
CA ILE A 73 -0.47 -6.55 -1.02
C ILE A 73 -1.37 -7.80 -1.08
N GLY A 74 -0.92 -8.87 -1.72
CA GLY A 74 -1.68 -10.11 -1.89
C GLY A 74 -2.94 -9.95 -2.75
N VAL A 75 -2.92 -9.02 -3.71
CA VAL A 75 -4.05 -8.71 -4.59
C VAL A 75 -3.67 -9.04 -6.03
N VAL A 76 -4.56 -9.73 -6.75
CA VAL A 76 -4.47 -9.92 -8.19
C VAL A 76 -5.42 -8.95 -8.89
N PRO A 77 -4.97 -7.72 -9.21
CA PRO A 77 -5.85 -6.68 -9.71
C PRO A 77 -6.34 -7.00 -11.13
N TYR A 78 -7.66 -6.98 -11.34
CA TYR A 78 -8.25 -7.09 -12.68
C TYR A 78 -8.81 -5.76 -13.18
N LYS A 79 -9.62 -5.09 -12.36
CA LYS A 79 -10.16 -3.76 -12.65
C LYS A 79 -10.11 -2.87 -11.41
N ILE A 80 -9.85 -1.59 -11.60
CA ILE A 80 -9.86 -0.58 -10.53
C ILE A 80 -10.90 0.51 -10.79
N ARG A 81 -11.38 1.13 -9.71
CA ARG A 81 -12.17 2.36 -9.69
C ARG A 81 -11.60 3.30 -8.62
N VAL A 82 -11.32 4.54 -8.97
CA VAL A 82 -10.88 5.57 -8.02
C VAL A 82 -12.11 6.20 -7.37
N SER A 83 -12.16 6.46 -6.06
CA SER A 83 -13.22 7.25 -5.42
C SER A 83 -12.98 8.75 -5.58
N GLU A 84 -13.95 9.59 -5.17
CA GLU A 84 -13.76 11.05 -5.16
C GLU A 84 -12.62 11.48 -4.22
N ASP A 85 -12.43 10.75 -3.11
CA ASP A 85 -11.32 10.95 -2.16
C ASP A 85 -9.98 10.36 -2.65
N GLY A 86 -9.94 9.77 -3.84
CA GLY A 86 -8.73 9.17 -4.43
C GLY A 86 -8.45 7.73 -4.00
N GLU A 87 -9.33 7.08 -3.24
CA GLU A 87 -9.15 5.66 -2.86
C GLU A 87 -9.33 4.73 -4.06
N LEU A 88 -8.49 3.70 -4.20
CA LEU A 88 -8.65 2.70 -5.25
C LEU A 88 -9.49 1.54 -4.74
N PHE A 89 -10.62 1.26 -5.39
CA PHE A 89 -11.36 0.01 -5.26
C PHE A 89 -10.92 -0.92 -6.38
N ALA A 90 -10.23 -2.00 -6.02
CA ALA A 90 -9.74 -2.99 -6.96
C ALA A 90 -10.54 -4.29 -6.84
N VAL A 91 -10.78 -4.90 -7.99
CA VAL A 91 -11.25 -6.27 -8.11
C VAL A 91 -10.04 -7.19 -8.00
N ASP A 92 -10.00 -7.97 -6.93
CA ASP A 92 -9.05 -9.04 -6.73
C ASP A 92 -9.66 -10.34 -7.25
N GLU A 93 -9.47 -10.58 -8.55
CA GLU A 93 -10.27 -11.55 -9.31
C GLU A 93 -10.00 -12.99 -8.85
N VAL A 94 -8.73 -13.34 -8.64
CA VAL A 94 -8.32 -14.69 -8.25
C VAL A 94 -8.78 -15.01 -6.83
N ASN A 95 -8.67 -14.05 -5.90
CA ASN A 95 -9.15 -14.24 -4.53
C ASN A 95 -10.66 -13.99 -4.38
N SER A 96 -11.36 -13.64 -5.46
CA SER A 96 -12.79 -13.31 -5.49
C SER A 96 -13.20 -12.26 -4.44
N ASN A 97 -12.41 -11.19 -4.35
CA ASN A 97 -12.57 -10.13 -3.36
C ASN A 97 -12.66 -8.75 -4.01
N ILE A 98 -13.28 -7.82 -3.30
CA ILE A 98 -13.15 -6.38 -3.57
C ILE A 98 -12.27 -5.79 -2.47
N VAL A 99 -11.21 -5.09 -2.87
CA VAL A 99 -10.24 -4.51 -1.96
C VAL A 99 -10.12 -3.01 -2.18
N LYS A 100 -9.77 -2.29 -1.11
CA LYS A 100 -9.54 -0.85 -1.11
C LYS A 100 -8.09 -0.54 -0.80
N ILE A 101 -7.50 0.36 -1.56
CA ILE A 101 -6.13 0.86 -1.35
C ILE A 101 -6.23 2.37 -1.16
N THR A 102 -5.84 2.83 0.03
CA THR A 102 -5.94 4.24 0.42
C THR A 102 -4.63 4.97 0.08
N PRO A 103 -4.69 6.14 -0.57
CA PRO A 103 -3.53 7.01 -0.78
C PRO A 103 -2.85 7.47 0.54
N PRO A 104 -1.59 7.92 0.50
CA PRO A 104 -0.73 8.03 -0.67
C PRO A 104 -0.32 6.66 -1.22
N LEU A 105 -0.43 6.48 -2.54
CA LEU A 105 0.01 5.26 -3.19
C LEU A 105 1.54 5.21 -3.21
N SER A 106 2.07 4.07 -2.82
CA SER A 106 3.49 3.77 -2.83
C SER A 106 3.72 2.26 -2.85
N GLN A 107 4.98 1.85 -3.00
CA GLN A 107 5.40 0.46 -2.80
C GLN A 107 5.03 -0.13 -1.42
N TYR A 108 4.68 0.71 -0.43
CA TYR A 108 4.25 0.27 0.91
C TYR A 108 2.74 0.34 1.13
N SER A 109 1.97 0.54 0.06
CA SER A 109 0.49 0.52 0.13
C SER A 109 -0.01 -0.80 0.69
N ARG A 110 -1.24 -0.80 1.21
CA ARG A 110 -1.90 -2.01 1.71
C ARG A 110 -3.30 -2.11 1.14
N GLY A 111 -3.65 -3.31 0.68
CA GLY A 111 -5.02 -3.66 0.35
C GLY A 111 -5.83 -3.93 1.63
N ARG A 112 -7.02 -3.35 1.72
CA ARG A 112 -8.00 -3.61 2.78
C ARG A 112 -9.21 -4.32 2.16
N LEU A 113 -9.62 -5.44 2.73
CA LEU A 113 -10.82 -6.14 2.28
C LEU A 113 -12.05 -5.24 2.47
N VAL A 114 -12.78 -4.98 1.38
CA VAL A 114 -14.06 -4.26 1.40
C VAL A 114 -15.18 -5.27 1.55
N ALA A 115 -15.20 -6.28 0.67
CA ALA A 115 -16.18 -7.36 0.70
C ALA A 115 -15.58 -8.64 0.11
N GLY A 116 -16.05 -9.79 0.59
CA GLY A 116 -15.65 -11.11 0.14
C GLY A 116 -15.13 -11.98 1.28
N SER A 117 -14.26 -12.92 0.96
CA SER A 117 -13.68 -13.88 1.91
C SER A 117 -12.21 -13.58 2.14
N PHE A 118 -11.82 -13.32 3.39
CA PHE A 118 -10.40 -13.22 3.76
C PHE A 118 -9.63 -14.52 3.43
N GLN A 119 -10.29 -15.66 3.54
CA GLN A 119 -9.73 -16.97 3.16
C GLN A 119 -9.76 -17.27 1.66
N GLY A 120 -10.28 -16.36 0.81
CA GLY A 120 -10.38 -16.56 -0.63
C GLY A 120 -11.46 -17.56 -1.08
N TYR A 121 -12.47 -17.83 -0.26
CA TYR A 121 -13.59 -18.69 -0.66
C TYR A 121 -14.46 -18.00 -1.71
N THR A 122 -14.72 -18.70 -2.81
CA THR A 122 -15.66 -18.28 -3.84
C THR A 122 -17.08 -18.75 -3.50
N GLY A 123 -18.09 -18.14 -4.13
CA GLY A 123 -19.48 -18.55 -4.01
C GLY A 123 -20.45 -17.41 -4.27
N HIS A 124 -21.75 -17.66 -4.11
CA HIS A 124 -22.81 -16.68 -4.27
C HIS A 124 -23.57 -16.51 -2.95
N VAL A 125 -23.03 -15.65 -2.08
CA VAL A 125 -23.59 -15.38 -0.75
C VAL A 125 -23.71 -13.88 -0.56
N ASP A 126 -24.93 -13.40 -0.28
CA ASP A 126 -25.20 -12.03 0.17
C ASP A 126 -25.08 -11.91 1.69
N GLY A 127 -25.02 -10.69 2.18
CA GLY A 127 -24.99 -10.40 3.62
C GLY A 127 -24.01 -9.29 3.96
N LYS A 128 -23.46 -9.35 5.19
CA LYS A 128 -22.41 -8.42 5.61
C LYS A 128 -21.20 -8.56 4.67
N PRO A 129 -20.44 -7.48 4.40
CA PRO A 129 -19.32 -7.55 3.48
C PRO A 129 -18.28 -8.65 3.78
N SER A 130 -18.05 -8.98 5.06
CA SER A 130 -17.15 -10.07 5.50
C SER A 130 -17.69 -11.49 5.25
N ASP A 131 -19.01 -11.62 5.16
CA ASP A 131 -19.72 -12.89 5.00
C ASP A 131 -20.11 -13.13 3.54
N ALA A 132 -20.16 -12.05 2.75
CA ALA A 132 -20.43 -12.10 1.32
C ALA A 132 -19.39 -12.94 0.58
N ARG A 133 -19.83 -13.59 -0.50
CA ARG A 133 -18.97 -14.37 -1.40
C ARG A 133 -19.24 -13.94 -2.83
N PHE A 134 -18.15 -13.82 -3.59
CA PHE A 134 -18.13 -13.57 -5.02
C PHE A 134 -17.47 -14.76 -5.73
N ASN A 135 -17.53 -14.79 -7.06
CA ASN A 135 -16.92 -15.82 -7.87
C ASN A 135 -16.36 -15.20 -9.16
N HIS A 136 -15.03 -15.01 -9.18
CA HIS A 136 -14.30 -14.36 -10.27
C HIS A 136 -14.97 -13.05 -10.75
N PRO A 137 -15.13 -12.04 -9.85
CA PRO A 137 -15.61 -10.73 -10.25
C PRO A 137 -14.64 -10.09 -11.25
N LYS A 138 -15.17 -9.28 -12.18
CA LYS A 138 -14.36 -8.64 -13.25
C LYS A 138 -14.57 -7.14 -13.39
N GLY A 139 -15.71 -6.65 -12.92
CA GLY A 139 -16.07 -5.23 -13.04
C GLY A 139 -16.33 -4.63 -11.68
N VAL A 140 -15.92 -3.37 -11.51
CA VAL A 140 -16.31 -2.54 -10.37
C VAL A 140 -16.65 -1.13 -10.86
N THR A 141 -17.71 -0.56 -10.32
CA THR A 141 -18.08 0.86 -10.47
C THR A 141 -18.69 1.36 -9.17
N MET A 142 -18.95 2.66 -9.07
CA MET A 142 -19.48 3.30 -7.87
C MET A 142 -20.49 4.38 -8.25
N ASP A 143 -21.57 4.51 -7.47
CA ASP A 143 -22.53 5.62 -7.61
C ASP A 143 -22.14 6.85 -6.77
N ASP A 144 -22.88 7.94 -6.92
CA ASP A 144 -22.64 9.22 -6.24
C ASP A 144 -22.88 9.16 -4.72
N LYS A 145 -23.43 8.05 -4.21
CA LYS A 145 -23.62 7.80 -2.78
C LYS A 145 -22.51 6.94 -2.19
N GLY A 146 -21.52 6.54 -3.01
CA GLY A 146 -20.44 5.65 -2.60
C GLY A 146 -20.81 4.17 -2.58
N ASN A 147 -21.97 3.76 -3.11
CA ASN A 147 -22.29 2.35 -3.26
C ASN A 147 -21.44 1.76 -4.39
N VAL A 148 -20.81 0.62 -4.12
CA VAL A 148 -19.95 -0.09 -5.09
C VAL A 148 -20.76 -1.19 -5.77
N TYR A 149 -20.72 -1.23 -7.10
CA TYR A 149 -21.38 -2.24 -7.91
C TYR A 149 -20.34 -3.13 -8.57
N VAL A 150 -20.53 -4.44 -8.46
CA VAL A 150 -19.57 -5.46 -8.86
C VAL A 150 -20.20 -6.37 -9.92
N ALA A 151 -19.49 -6.59 -11.02
CA ALA A 151 -19.84 -7.63 -11.99
C ALA A 151 -19.24 -8.96 -11.55
N ASP A 152 -20.04 -9.74 -10.83
CA ASP A 152 -19.70 -11.04 -10.25
C ASP A 152 -19.89 -12.16 -11.28
N THR A 153 -18.86 -12.35 -12.11
CA THR A 153 -19.03 -12.89 -13.47
C THR A 153 -19.41 -14.36 -13.47
N MET A 154 -18.79 -15.20 -12.64
CA MET A 154 -19.11 -16.64 -12.61
C MET A 154 -20.38 -16.95 -11.81
N ASN A 155 -20.88 -15.99 -11.04
CA ASN A 155 -22.21 -16.06 -10.43
C ASN A 155 -23.31 -15.47 -11.33
N LEU A 156 -22.96 -14.92 -12.50
CA LEU A 156 -23.90 -14.29 -13.43
C LEU A 156 -24.71 -13.15 -12.78
N ALA A 157 -24.09 -12.41 -11.86
CA ALA A 157 -24.77 -11.44 -11.02
C ALA A 157 -24.12 -10.05 -11.06
N ILE A 158 -24.95 -9.01 -10.88
CA ILE A 158 -24.49 -7.68 -10.51
C ILE A 158 -24.76 -7.54 -9.01
N ARG A 159 -23.70 -7.31 -8.23
CA ARG A 159 -23.77 -7.25 -6.76
C ARG A 159 -23.57 -5.81 -6.32
N LYS A 160 -24.22 -5.39 -5.23
CA LYS A 160 -24.07 -4.06 -4.63
C LYS A 160 -23.42 -4.21 -3.25
N ILE A 161 -22.44 -3.36 -2.96
CA ILE A 161 -21.86 -3.15 -1.63
C ILE A 161 -22.22 -1.71 -1.22
N GLY A 162 -22.87 -1.55 -0.09
CA GLY A 162 -23.29 -0.26 0.43
C GLY A 162 -24.11 -0.44 1.69
N ASP A 163 -24.64 0.66 2.21
CA ASP A 163 -25.49 0.62 3.40
C ASP A 163 -26.77 -0.20 3.14
N ALA A 164 -27.22 -0.86 4.21
CA ALA A 164 -28.43 -1.69 4.23
C ALA A 164 -29.71 -0.85 4.23
#